data_AF-A0A968Q715-F1
#
_entry.id   AF-A0A968Q715-F1
#
_cell.length_a   1.000
_cell.length_b   1.000
_cell.length_c   1.000
_cell.angle_alpha   90.00
_cell.angle_beta   90.00
_cell.angle_gamma   90.00
#
_symmetry.space_group_name_H-M   'P 1'
#
loop_
_entity.id
_entity.type
_entity.pdbx_description
1 polymer ?
#
loop_
_entity_poly.entity_id
_entity_poly.type
_entity_poly.pdbx_seq_one_letter_code
_entity_poly.pdbx_strand_id
1 'polypeptide(L)'
;MTTTAPVKPSYVGETVDVGIDVHQHTYSITARVKHVDVKRWTMAAGDRRQMSHTFVAELINTSGSETFAVVAKAHQSIWRTLDQEIGQLEGQLKSQAAADPYEATYQSVPGWGNQRLGALP
;
A
#
# COMPACT_ATOMS: atom_id res chain seq x y z
N MET A 1 12.91 0.59 49.03
CA MET A 1 12.94 -0.42 47.96
C MET A 1 12.72 0.31 46.65
N THR A 2 13.78 0.56 45.88
CA THR A 2 13.72 1.30 44.61
C THR A 2 13.44 0.31 43.48
N THR A 3 12.22 0.35 42.95
CA THR A 3 11.84 -0.44 41.76
C THR A 3 12.50 0.17 40.54
N THR A 4 13.52 -0.50 40.00
CA THR A 4 14.17 -0.10 38.75
C THR A 4 13.20 -0.33 37.59
N ALA A 5 12.90 0.73 36.83
CA ALA A 5 12.05 0.62 35.65
C ALA A 5 12.71 -0.30 34.59
N PRO A 6 11.92 -1.10 33.86
CA PRO A 6 12.45 -1.98 32.83
C PRO A 6 13.12 -1.18 31.72
N VAL A 7 14.39 -1.49 31.44
CA VAL A 7 15.15 -0.89 30.33
C VAL A 7 14.53 -1.36 29.01
N LYS A 8 14.18 -0.41 28.14
CA LYS A 8 13.64 -0.73 26.81
C LYS A 8 14.75 -1.34 25.96
N PRO A 9 14.59 -2.57 25.44
CA PRO A 9 15.60 -3.20 24.60
C PRO A 9 15.80 -2.39 23.31
N SER A 10 17.07 -2.21 22.91
CA SER A 10 17.45 -1.66 21.62
C SER A 10 17.64 -2.81 20.62
N TYR A 11 17.17 -2.61 19.40
CA TYR A 11 17.27 -3.59 18.31
C TYR A 11 18.13 -3.08 17.14
N VAL A 12 18.95 -2.06 17.37
CA VAL A 12 19.80 -1.46 16.32
C VAL A 12 20.87 -2.46 15.89
N GLY A 13 20.99 -2.69 14.57
CA GLY A 13 21.94 -3.63 13.97
C GLY A 13 21.47 -5.08 13.93
N GLU A 14 20.29 -5.37 14.48
CA GLU A 14 19.71 -6.71 14.46
C GLU A 14 18.87 -6.95 13.20
N THR A 15 18.79 -8.21 12.76
CA THR A 15 17.91 -8.62 11.66
C THR A 15 16.47 -8.71 12.16
N VAL A 16 15.54 -8.15 11.39
CA VAL A 16 14.10 -8.18 11.68
C VAL A 16 13.42 -9.11 10.67
N ASP A 17 12.81 -10.19 11.16
CA ASP A 17 11.97 -11.07 10.36
C ASP A 17 10.54 -10.53 10.36
N VAL A 18 9.93 -10.41 9.18
CA VAL A 18 8.53 -9.96 9.04
C VAL A 18 7.67 -11.11 8.53
N GLY A 19 6.75 -11.58 9.38
CA GLY A 19 5.76 -12.60 9.02
C GLY A 19 4.41 -11.97 8.71
N ILE A 20 3.77 -12.40 7.62
CA ILE A 20 2.39 -12.05 7.27
C ILE A 20 1.55 -13.31 7.39
N ASP A 21 0.50 -13.24 8.21
CA ASP A 21 -0.47 -14.32 8.36
C ASP A 21 -1.85 -13.83 7.89
N VAL A 22 -2.49 -14.67 7.08
CA VAL A 22 -3.77 -14.39 6.44
C VAL A 22 -4.80 -15.39 6.99
N HIS A 23 -5.83 -14.87 7.63
CA HIS A 23 -6.98 -15.65 8.08
C HIS A 23 -8.25 -15.15 7.38
N GLN A 24 -9.30 -15.96 7.43
CA GLN A 24 -10.56 -15.71 6.72
C GLN A 24 -11.14 -14.30 6.94
N HIS A 25 -10.90 -13.70 8.11
CA HIS A 25 -11.42 -12.40 8.49
C HIS A 25 -10.37 -11.40 9.01
N THR A 26 -9.08 -11.76 9.01
CA THR A 26 -8.02 -10.90 9.55
C THR A 26 -6.70 -11.09 8.82
N TYR A 27 -5.94 -10.01 8.69
CA TYR A 27 -4.52 -10.03 8.33
C TYR A 27 -3.72 -9.67 9.58
N SER A 28 -2.61 -10.37 9.83
CA SER A 28 -1.67 -9.97 10.87
C SER A 28 -0.24 -9.89 10.34
N ILE A 29 0.46 -8.83 10.73
CA ILE A 29 1.86 -8.59 10.42
C ILE A 29 2.63 -8.63 11.74
N THR A 30 3.59 -9.54 11.84
CA THR A 30 4.43 -9.71 13.03
C THR A 30 5.87 -9.42 12.67
N ALA A 31 6.49 -8.46 13.35
CA ALA A 31 7.92 -8.23 13.32
C ALA A 31 8.58 -9.00 14.46
N ARG A 32 9.61 -9.79 14.13
CA ARG A 32 10.39 -10.60 15.07
C ARG A 32 11.85 -10.21 15.04
N VAL A 33 12.50 -10.21 16.20
CA VAL A 33 13.95 -10.05 16.34
C VAL A 33 14.46 -11.16 17.23
N LYS A 34 15.44 -11.95 16.77
CA LYS A 34 15.96 -13.13 17.50
C LYS A 34 14.84 -14.08 17.96
N HIS A 35 13.86 -14.32 17.07
CA HIS A 35 12.66 -15.12 17.33
C HIS A 35 11.70 -14.57 18.41
N VAL A 36 11.87 -13.33 18.86
CA VAL A 36 10.96 -12.65 19.78
C VAL A 36 10.05 -11.70 19.01
N ASP A 37 8.74 -11.80 19.18
CA ASP A 37 7.77 -10.87 18.63
C ASP A 37 7.97 -9.47 19.27
N VAL A 38 8.45 -8.51 18.47
CA VAL A 38 8.67 -7.13 18.95
C VAL A 38 7.49 -6.22 18.67
N LYS A 39 6.74 -6.52 17.61
CA LYS A 39 5.52 -5.79 17.25
C LYS A 39 4.59 -6.69 16.46
N ARG A 40 3.31 -6.63 16.77
CA ARG A 40 2.24 -7.26 16.00
C ARG A 40 1.22 -6.21 15.64
N TRP A 41 0.80 -6.21 14.39
CA TRP A 41 -0.32 -5.42 13.91
C TRP A 41 -1.34 -6.34 13.28
N THR A 42 -2.62 -6.14 13.60
CA THR A 42 -3.72 -6.93 13.09
C THR A 42 -4.76 -5.98 12.48
N MET A 43 -5.25 -6.32 11.30
CA MET A 43 -6.35 -5.61 10.65
C MET A 43 -7.44 -6.59 10.22
N ALA A 44 -8.68 -6.11 10.12
CA ALA A 44 -9.79 -6.91 9.61
C ALA A 44 -9.59 -7.17 8.10
N ALA A 45 -9.89 -8.37 7.62
CA ALA A 45 -9.83 -8.68 6.19
C ALA A 45 -10.95 -7.99 5.39
N GLY A 46 -12.01 -7.59 6.07
CA GLY A 46 -13.05 -6.71 5.53
C GLY A 46 -12.68 -5.22 5.57
N ASP A 47 -11.47 -4.86 6.06
CA ASP A 47 -10.99 -3.49 6.02
C ASP A 47 -10.72 -3.10 4.56
N ARG A 48 -11.73 -2.46 3.97
CA ARG A 48 -11.69 -1.94 2.59
C ARG A 48 -11.09 -0.55 2.52
N ARG A 49 -10.47 -0.05 3.59
CA ARG A 49 -9.72 1.20 3.50
C ARG A 49 -8.63 1.01 2.45
N GLN A 50 -8.82 1.62 1.29
CA GLN A 50 -7.78 1.69 0.30
C GLN A 50 -6.64 2.52 0.90
N MET A 51 -5.41 2.04 0.69
CA MET A 51 -4.22 2.85 0.85
C MET A 51 -4.46 4.11 -0.01
N SER A 52 -4.70 5.24 0.63
CA SER A 52 -4.94 6.53 -0.02
C SER A 52 -4.04 7.59 0.60
N HIS A 53 -3.74 8.65 -0.14
CA HIS A 53 -2.98 9.79 0.39
C HIS A 53 -3.61 10.35 1.66
N THR A 54 -4.95 10.36 1.73
CA THR A 54 -5.72 10.81 2.89
C THR A 54 -5.50 9.89 4.09
N PHE A 55 -5.58 8.58 3.88
CA PHE A 55 -5.39 7.60 4.95
C PHE A 55 -3.96 7.64 5.53
N VAL A 56 -2.95 7.76 4.66
CA VAL A 56 -1.55 7.91 5.12
C VAL A 56 -1.36 9.20 5.91
N ALA A 57 -2.00 10.30 5.50
CA ALA A 57 -1.96 11.56 6.24
C ALA A 57 -2.62 11.43 7.63
N GLU A 58 -3.75 10.74 7.73
CA GLU A 58 -4.42 10.44 9.00
C GLU A 58 -3.53 9.59 9.92
N LEU A 59 -2.89 8.54 9.38
CA LEU A 59 -1.94 7.70 10.12
C LEU A 59 -0.76 8.52 10.67
N ILE A 60 -0.20 9.41 9.87
CA ILE A 60 0.89 10.30 10.29
C ILE A 60 0.43 11.16 11.47
N ASN A 61 -0.74 11.78 11.36
CA ASN A 61 -1.29 12.69 12.37
C ASN A 61 -1.67 11.98 13.68
N THR A 62 -2.11 10.72 13.61
CA THR A 62 -2.55 9.94 14.77
C THR A 62 -1.42 9.18 15.47
N SER A 63 -0.28 8.96 14.80
CA SER A 63 0.79 8.09 15.30
C SER A 63 1.49 8.55 16.58
N GLY A 64 1.52 9.87 16.86
CA GLY A 64 2.28 10.46 17.96
C GLY A 64 3.80 10.25 17.91
N SER A 65 4.34 9.66 16.83
CA SER A 65 5.76 9.31 16.69
C SER A 65 6.42 10.16 15.61
N GLU A 66 7.34 11.03 16.01
CA GLU A 66 8.07 11.92 15.09
C GLU A 66 8.89 11.14 14.05
N THR A 67 9.62 10.11 14.48
CA THR A 67 10.41 9.24 13.58
C THR A 67 9.52 8.57 12.54
N PHE A 68 8.37 8.02 12.95
CA PHE A 68 7.42 7.43 12.02
C PHE A 68 6.88 8.48 11.04
N ALA A 69 6.51 9.66 11.54
CA ALA A 69 5.98 10.75 10.72
C ALA A 69 6.97 11.19 9.63
N VAL A 70 8.27 11.30 9.95
CA VAL A 70 9.31 11.66 8.97
C VAL A 70 9.41 10.60 7.87
N VAL A 71 9.52 9.31 8.25
CA VAL A 71 9.66 8.21 7.28
C VAL A 71 8.40 8.08 6.42
N ALA A 72 7.22 8.16 7.03
CA ALA A 72 5.94 8.05 6.32
C ALA A 72 5.74 9.22 5.34
N LYS A 73 6.12 10.46 5.70
CA LYS A 73 6.09 11.60 4.78
C LYS A 73 7.02 11.43 3.59
N ALA A 74 8.23 10.91 3.80
CA ALA A 74 9.18 10.65 2.71
C ALA A 74 8.59 9.63 1.70
N HIS A 75 8.04 8.52 2.20
CA HIS A 75 7.41 7.51 1.35
C HIS A 75 6.14 8.04 0.67
N GLN A 76 5.33 8.85 1.36
CA GLN A 76 4.16 9.50 0.77
C GLN A 76 4.57 10.41 -0.40
N SER A 77 5.69 11.11 -0.30
CA SER A 77 6.20 11.95 -1.39
C SER A 77 6.58 11.11 -2.61
N ILE A 78 7.30 10.01 -2.41
CA ILE A 78 7.68 9.09 -3.50
C ILE A 78 6.42 8.55 -4.19
N TRP A 79 5.44 8.12 -3.40
CA TRP A 79 4.19 7.61 -3.94
C TRP A 79 3.44 8.65 -4.78
N ARG A 80 3.36 9.91 -4.34
CA ARG A 80 2.74 10.98 -5.15
C ARG A 80 3.44 11.17 -6.50
N THR A 81 4.77 11.12 -6.51
CA THR A 81 5.53 11.22 -7.75
C THR A 81 5.20 10.06 -8.69
N LEU A 82 5.17 8.83 -8.19
CA LEU A 82 4.80 7.66 -8.99
C LEU A 82 3.38 7.75 -9.54
N ASP A 83 2.39 8.19 -8.75
CA ASP A 83 1.01 8.39 -9.24
C ASP A 83 0.96 9.41 -10.40
N GLN A 84 1.75 10.48 -10.31
CA GLN A 84 1.85 11.48 -11.37
C GLN A 84 2.48 10.90 -12.64
N GLU A 85 3.58 10.16 -12.51
CA GLU A 85 4.25 9.51 -13.64
C GLU A 85 3.34 8.47 -14.33
N ILE A 86 2.64 7.65 -13.55
CA ILE A 86 1.64 6.70 -14.07
C ILE A 86 0.55 7.47 -14.83
N GLY A 87 0.00 8.54 -14.26
CA GLY A 87 -1.02 9.34 -14.93
C GLY A 87 -0.54 9.96 -16.24
N GLN A 88 0.73 10.39 -16.31
CA GLN A 88 1.34 10.89 -17.55
C GLN A 88 1.46 9.78 -18.60
N LEU A 89 1.95 8.60 -18.21
CA LEU A 89 2.08 7.44 -19.10
C LEU A 89 0.71 6.99 -19.62
N GLU A 90 -0.30 6.91 -18.76
CA GLU A 90 -1.66 6.59 -19.18
C GLU A 90 -2.22 7.62 -20.17
N GLY A 91 -1.95 8.91 -19.95
CA GLY A 91 -2.33 9.97 -20.89
C GLY A 91 -1.65 9.82 -22.25
N GLN A 92 -0.37 9.50 -22.27
CA GLN A 92 0.40 9.24 -23.49
C GLN A 92 -0.15 8.01 -24.23
N LEU A 93 -0.39 6.90 -23.52
CA LEU A 93 -0.95 5.69 -24.10
C LEU A 93 -2.34 5.93 -24.71
N LYS A 94 -3.21 6.68 -24.03
CA LYS A 94 -4.52 7.07 -24.57
C LYS A 94 -4.40 7.92 -25.83
N SER A 95 -3.42 8.83 -25.86
CA SER A 95 -3.17 9.68 -27.02
C SER A 95 -2.62 8.88 -28.21
N GLN A 96 -1.74 7.92 -27.94
CA GLN A 96 -1.21 6.99 -28.95
C GLN A 96 -2.32 6.11 -29.53
N ALA A 97 -3.17 5.52 -28.68
CA ALA A 97 -4.32 4.72 -29.11
C ALA A 97 -5.29 5.55 -29.97
N ALA A 98 -5.59 6.79 -29.57
CA ALA A 98 -6.48 7.67 -30.34
C ALA A 98 -5.89 8.07 -31.71
N ALA A 99 -4.56 8.09 -31.83
CA ALA A 99 -3.86 8.40 -33.08
C ALA A 99 -3.62 7.16 -33.96
N ASP A 100 -3.86 5.95 -33.47
CA ASP A 100 -3.65 4.72 -34.22
C ASP A 100 -4.78 4.53 -35.26
N PRO A 101 -4.46 4.53 -36.58
CA PRO A 101 -5.47 4.33 -37.63
C PRO A 101 -6.15 2.95 -37.56
N TYR A 102 -5.57 1.98 -36.86
CA TYR A 102 -6.10 0.64 -36.67
C TYR A 102 -6.78 0.41 -35.32
N GLU A 103 -6.90 1.44 -34.46
CA GLU A 103 -7.55 1.34 -33.14
C GLU A 103 -8.95 0.73 -33.20
N ALA A 104 -9.74 1.10 -34.22
CA ALA A 104 -11.06 0.53 -34.46
C ALA A 104 -11.04 -0.98 -34.74
N THR A 105 -9.94 -1.48 -35.32
CA THR A 105 -9.72 -2.91 -35.56
C THR A 105 -9.39 -3.62 -34.25
N TYR A 106 -8.58 -3.03 -33.37
CA TYR A 106 -8.23 -3.64 -32.08
C TYR A 106 -9.40 -3.68 -31.09
N GLN A 107 -10.25 -2.65 -31.06
CA GLN A 107 -11.45 -2.64 -30.22
C GLN A 107 -12.52 -3.65 -30.66
N SER A 108 -12.43 -4.15 -31.89
CA SER A 108 -13.35 -5.16 -32.43
C SER A 108 -13.00 -6.60 -32.03
N VAL A 109 -11.84 -6.82 -31.39
CA VAL A 109 -11.43 -8.15 -30.91
C VAL A 109 -12.21 -8.51 -29.63
N PRO A 110 -13.00 -9.61 -29.64
CA PRO A 110 -13.75 -10.06 -28.47
C PRO A 110 -12.81 -10.27 -27.28
N GLY A 111 -13.13 -9.65 -26.15
CA GLY A 111 -12.37 -9.75 -24.90
C GLY A 111 -11.27 -8.70 -24.68
N TRP A 112 -10.94 -7.86 -25.66
CA TRP A 112 -9.91 -6.81 -25.54
C TRP A 112 -10.41 -5.39 -25.84
N GLY A 113 -11.67 -5.24 -26.29
CA GLY A 113 -12.32 -3.95 -26.50
C GLY A 113 -13.32 -3.58 -25.42
N ASN A 114 -13.74 -2.31 -25.43
CA ASN A 114 -14.73 -1.68 -24.54
C ASN A 114 -16.17 -2.23 -24.75
N GLN A 115 -16.32 -3.55 -24.84
CA GLN A 115 -17.60 -4.21 -24.72
C GLN A 115 -18.04 -4.01 -23.28
N ARG A 116 -18.81 -2.93 -23.05
CA ARG A 116 -19.85 -2.97 -22.03
C ARG A 116 -20.56 -4.29 -22.27
N LEU A 117 -20.35 -5.25 -21.38
CA LEU A 117 -21.17 -6.45 -21.26
C LEU A 117 -22.61 -5.94 -21.30
N GLY A 118 -23.24 -6.07 -22.46
CA GLY A 118 -24.66 -5.80 -22.59
C GLY A 118 -25.33 -6.59 -21.50
N ALA A 119 -26.22 -5.93 -20.75
CA ALA A 119 -27.06 -6.59 -19.77
C ALA A 119 -27.56 -7.90 -20.39
N LEU A 120 -27.09 -9.01 -19.82
CA LEU A 120 -27.68 -10.31 -20.09
C LEU A 120 -29.16 -10.21 -19.67
N PRO A 121 -30.10 -10.72 -20.50
CA PRO A 121 -31.53 -10.59 -20.28
C PRO A 121 -32.00 -11.15 -18.93
#